data_AF-A0AAQ3M062-F1
#
_entry.id   AF-A0AAQ3M062-F1
#
_cell.length_a   1.000
_cell.length_b   1.000
_cell.length_c   1.000
_cell.angle_alpha   90.00
_cell.angle_beta   90.00
_cell.angle_gamma   90.00
#
_symmetry.space_group_name_H-M   'P 1'
#
loop_
_entity.id
_entity.type
_entity.pdbx_description
1 polymer ?
#
loop_
_entity_poly.entity_id
_entity_poly.type
_entity_poly.pdbx_seq_one_letter_code
_entity_poly.pdbx_strand_id
1 'polypeptide(L)'
;MRSGGHAPFQSSASIVEGVTIDLQSLNQVTVSADTKTVNIGPGNRWGDVYARLAPQGLATSGGRVASVGVGGLVLGGGVSYFSAQKGFVCDTVKRFEIVLPSGRIGNATQSSHHDLWLALKGGSNNFGIVTAIEQEAFELSDFWGGSIGGDESTFPAQFAAFEAFTGNSDYDPNAALINSHTYVVSTNSWLAVNAIEYTKPEPTIITTKAAGKGGNSLGLDGSEGNVFNFLLSASWSLASDSDLMDKAVKKIINAAKIKAEGLGLYKKYIYLNYAAEWQDPIDGYGASVKARLQSVGRKYDPLGIFHKQVPGGFKLFN
;
A
#
# COMPACT_ATOMS: atom_id res chain seq x y z
N MET A 1 -28.07 16.39 -4.92
CA MET A 1 -26.72 16.88 -4.54
C MET A 1 -25.68 16.02 -5.24
N ARG A 2 -24.58 16.61 -5.72
CA ARG A 2 -23.45 15.87 -6.29
C ARG A 2 -22.14 16.33 -5.67
N SER A 3 -21.36 15.35 -5.21
CA SER A 3 -19.95 15.52 -4.83
C SER A 3 -19.09 14.71 -5.82
N GLY A 4 -18.87 13.43 -5.51
CA GLY A 4 -18.11 12.46 -6.32
C GLY A 4 -18.79 12.00 -7.61
N GLY A 5 -20.12 11.91 -7.58
CA GLY A 5 -20.87 11.20 -8.61
C GLY A 5 -20.65 9.68 -8.62
N HIS A 6 -20.07 9.11 -7.56
CA HIS A 6 -19.59 7.72 -7.52
C HIS A 6 -20.64 6.70 -7.03
N ALA A 7 -21.90 7.13 -6.84
CA ALA A 7 -22.96 6.22 -6.42
C ALA A 7 -23.39 5.32 -7.62
N PRO A 8 -23.57 4.01 -7.41
CA PRO A 8 -23.60 3.04 -8.50
C PRO A 8 -24.96 2.87 -9.19
N PHE A 9 -25.96 3.68 -8.82
CA PHE A 9 -27.32 3.57 -9.35
C PHE A 9 -27.82 4.88 -9.94
N GLN A 10 -28.74 4.78 -10.90
CA GLN A 10 -29.28 5.92 -11.62
C GLN A 10 -29.93 6.94 -10.67
N SER A 11 -29.79 8.23 -10.98
CA SER A 11 -30.37 9.35 -10.23
C SER A 11 -29.86 9.54 -8.80
N SER A 12 -28.85 8.77 -8.37
CA SER A 12 -28.21 8.92 -7.06
C SER A 12 -27.37 10.19 -6.92
N ALA A 13 -26.87 10.71 -8.04
CA ALA A 13 -26.01 11.90 -8.09
C ALA A 13 -26.48 12.95 -9.12
N SER A 14 -27.66 12.77 -9.70
CA SER A 14 -28.26 13.66 -10.70
C SER A 14 -29.76 13.60 -10.58
N ILE A 15 -30.45 14.63 -11.05
CA ILE A 15 -31.90 14.60 -11.21
C ILE A 15 -32.26 14.86 -12.67
N VAL A 16 -33.27 14.15 -13.18
CA VAL A 16 -33.76 14.34 -14.56
C VAL A 16 -34.56 15.64 -14.65
N GLU A 17 -35.52 15.81 -13.75
CA GLU A 17 -36.35 17.01 -13.65
C GLU A 17 -36.09 17.71 -12.31
N GLY A 18 -35.28 18.76 -12.33
CA GLY A 18 -34.94 19.55 -11.14
C GLY A 18 -33.55 20.18 -11.22
N VAL A 19 -33.08 20.70 -10.09
CA VAL A 19 -31.77 21.35 -9.99
C VAL A 19 -30.76 20.40 -9.34
N THR A 20 -29.67 20.11 -10.04
CA THR A 20 -28.52 19.43 -9.44
C THR A 20 -27.56 20.47 -8.88
N ILE A 21 -27.37 20.48 -7.57
CA ILE A 21 -26.32 21.26 -6.92
C ILE A 21 -25.04 20.41 -6.91
N ASP A 22 -24.04 20.85 -7.67
CA ASP A 22 -22.71 20.26 -7.76
C ASP A 22 -21.75 20.99 -6.81
N LEU A 23 -21.08 20.22 -5.95
CA LEU A 23 -20.19 20.74 -4.91
C LEU A 23 -18.73 20.82 -5.35
N GLN A 24 -18.38 20.47 -6.58
CA GLN A 24 -16.97 20.36 -7.03
C GLN A 24 -16.12 21.63 -6.82
N SER A 25 -16.73 22.81 -6.76
CA SER A 25 -16.00 24.06 -6.45
C SER A 25 -15.70 24.26 -4.95
N LEU A 26 -16.36 23.51 -4.05
CA LEU A 26 -16.02 23.43 -2.63
C LEU A 26 -14.93 22.36 -2.44
N ASN A 27 -13.73 22.65 -2.94
CA ASN A 27 -12.59 21.72 -3.01
C ASN A 27 -11.40 22.17 -2.15
N GLN A 28 -11.62 23.02 -1.15
CA GLN A 28 -10.57 23.42 -0.21
C GLN A 28 -10.01 22.23 0.58
N VAL A 29 -8.72 22.26 0.88
CA VAL A 29 -8.05 21.33 1.80
C VAL A 29 -7.10 22.15 2.65
N THR A 30 -7.47 22.40 3.91
CA THR A 30 -6.71 23.27 4.81
C THR A 30 -6.34 22.50 6.07
N VAL A 31 -5.05 22.31 6.31
CA VAL A 31 -4.51 21.67 7.53
C VAL A 31 -4.49 22.70 8.66
N SER A 32 -4.84 22.29 9.88
CA SER A 32 -4.75 23.14 11.07
C SER A 32 -3.29 23.46 11.41
N ALA A 33 -3.05 24.59 12.08
CA ALA A 33 -1.70 25.00 12.45
C ALA A 33 -0.98 24.00 13.39
N ASP A 34 -1.76 23.25 14.18
CA ASP A 34 -1.25 22.19 15.07
C ASP A 34 -1.20 20.82 14.40
N THR A 35 -1.56 20.72 13.11
CA THR A 35 -1.56 19.50 12.28
C THR A 35 -2.50 18.39 12.75
N LYS A 36 -3.40 18.65 13.70
CA LYS A 36 -4.31 17.64 14.28
C LYS A 36 -5.61 17.49 13.52
N THR A 37 -5.99 18.48 12.71
CA THR A 37 -7.19 18.42 11.88
C THR A 37 -6.94 18.91 10.47
N VAL A 38 -7.79 18.47 9.55
CA VAL A 38 -7.87 18.97 8.18
C VAL A 38 -9.32 19.37 7.90
N ASN A 39 -9.51 20.58 7.38
CA ASN A 39 -10.80 21.05 6.88
C ASN A 39 -10.88 20.78 5.38
N ILE A 40 -11.83 19.94 4.98
CA ILE A 40 -11.96 19.42 3.61
C ILE A 40 -13.29 19.87 3.03
N GLY A 41 -13.22 20.46 1.84
CA GLY A 41 -14.38 20.75 1.02
C GLY A 41 -15.01 19.47 0.48
N PRO A 42 -16.35 19.30 0.57
CA PRO A 42 -17.05 18.07 0.19
C PRO A 42 -17.03 17.80 -1.32
N GLY A 43 -16.64 18.79 -2.13
CA GLY A 43 -16.46 18.67 -3.58
C GLY A 43 -15.21 17.91 -4.01
N ASN A 44 -14.24 17.75 -3.11
CA ASN A 44 -12.97 17.08 -3.39
C ASN A 44 -13.12 15.63 -3.82
N ARG A 45 -12.08 15.12 -4.49
CA ARG A 45 -11.79 13.70 -4.63
C ARG A 45 -10.75 13.29 -3.59
N TRP A 46 -10.79 12.04 -3.12
CA TRP A 46 -9.85 11.58 -2.10
C TRP A 46 -8.39 11.62 -2.59
N GLY A 47 -8.15 11.36 -3.88
CA GLY A 47 -6.82 11.53 -4.48
C GLY A 47 -6.27 12.95 -4.32
N ASP A 48 -7.11 13.97 -4.51
CA ASP A 48 -6.70 15.38 -4.38
C ASP A 48 -6.39 15.75 -2.92
N VAL A 49 -7.19 15.25 -1.97
CA VAL A 49 -6.94 15.42 -0.53
C VAL A 49 -5.59 14.81 -0.15
N TYR A 50 -5.35 13.56 -0.53
CA TYR A 50 -4.08 12.89 -0.21
C TYR A 50 -2.88 13.56 -0.86
N ALA A 51 -3.01 14.03 -2.11
CA ALA A 51 -1.96 14.79 -2.79
C ALA A 51 -1.57 16.08 -2.06
N ARG A 52 -2.45 16.63 -1.20
CA ARG A 52 -2.13 17.79 -0.34
C ARG A 52 -1.58 17.42 1.02
N LEU A 53 -2.01 16.30 1.60
CA LEU A 53 -1.58 15.87 2.94
C LEU A 53 -0.24 15.10 2.91
N ALA A 54 -0.04 14.20 1.96
CA ALA A 54 1.13 13.32 1.91
C ALA A 54 2.48 14.08 1.86
N PRO A 55 2.64 15.18 1.08
CA PRO A 55 3.89 15.96 1.10
C PRO A 55 4.23 16.59 2.46
N GLN A 56 3.24 16.70 3.36
CA GLN A 56 3.41 17.22 4.71
C GLN A 56 3.59 16.10 5.74
N GLY A 57 3.70 14.82 5.30
CA GLY A 57 3.77 13.67 6.20
C GLY A 57 2.46 13.42 6.95
N LEU A 58 1.32 13.82 6.39
CA LEU A 58 0.01 13.70 7.04
C LEU A 58 -0.93 12.78 6.26
N ALA A 59 -1.85 12.18 6.99
CA ALA A 59 -2.98 11.40 6.51
C ALA A 59 -4.25 11.75 7.29
N THR A 60 -5.38 11.31 6.75
CA THR A 60 -6.70 11.40 7.36
C THR A 60 -7.48 10.14 6.97
N SER A 61 -8.52 9.78 7.72
CA SER A 61 -9.38 8.67 7.31
C SER A 61 -10.21 9.08 6.10
N GLY A 62 -10.03 8.38 4.98
CA GLY A 62 -10.70 8.70 3.73
C GLY A 62 -10.93 7.48 2.83
N GLY A 63 -11.37 7.74 1.60
CA GLY A 63 -11.67 6.69 0.62
C GLY A 63 -10.43 6.02 0.04
N ARG A 64 -10.52 4.71 -0.20
CA ARG A 64 -9.46 3.89 -0.81
C ARG A 64 -9.32 4.09 -2.32
N VAL A 65 -10.40 4.48 -2.99
CA VAL A 65 -10.41 4.76 -4.43
C VAL A 65 -10.28 6.27 -4.64
N ALA A 66 -9.22 6.69 -5.33
CA ALA A 66 -8.85 8.09 -5.49
C ALA A 66 -9.95 8.97 -6.10
N SER A 67 -10.74 8.42 -7.03
CA SER A 67 -11.84 9.14 -7.73
C SER A 67 -13.13 9.25 -6.92
N VAL A 68 -13.22 8.67 -5.73
CA VAL A 68 -14.41 8.79 -4.88
C VAL A 68 -14.49 10.20 -4.30
N GLY A 69 -15.69 10.78 -4.29
CA GLY A 69 -15.92 12.11 -3.72
C GLY A 69 -15.98 12.09 -2.19
N VAL A 70 -15.40 13.12 -1.57
CA VAL A 70 -15.32 13.25 -0.11
C VAL A 70 -16.69 13.29 0.53
N GLY A 71 -17.58 14.21 0.11
CA GLY A 71 -18.86 14.43 0.78
C GLY A 71 -19.73 13.16 0.86
N GLY A 72 -19.88 12.45 -0.27
CA GLY A 72 -20.69 11.23 -0.29
C GLY A 72 -20.11 10.10 0.56
N LEU A 73 -18.78 9.94 0.56
CA LEU A 73 -18.13 8.89 1.32
C LEU A 73 -18.16 9.16 2.83
N VAL A 74 -17.87 10.39 3.25
CA VAL A 74 -17.91 10.77 4.67
C VAL A 74 -19.33 10.62 5.21
N LEU A 75 -20.33 11.19 4.52
CA LEU A 75 -21.71 11.17 4.99
C LEU A 75 -22.38 9.80 4.94
N GLY A 76 -21.82 8.86 4.16
CA GLY A 76 -22.26 7.47 4.08
C GLY A 76 -21.53 6.51 5.04
N GLY A 77 -20.57 6.99 5.85
CA GLY A 77 -19.80 6.12 6.74
C GLY A 77 -18.79 5.24 6.00
N GLY A 78 -18.07 5.79 5.03
CA GLY A 78 -17.14 5.04 4.19
C GLY A 78 -16.01 4.33 4.94
N VAL A 79 -15.33 3.44 4.22
CA VAL A 79 -14.22 2.62 4.74
C VAL A 79 -12.88 3.16 4.27
N SER A 80 -11.92 3.19 5.19
CA SER A 80 -10.54 3.66 5.02
C SER A 80 -9.55 2.51 5.15
N TYR A 81 -8.32 2.71 4.65
CA TYR A 81 -7.19 1.84 4.98
C TYR A 81 -6.91 1.78 6.49
N PHE A 82 -7.30 2.84 7.21
CA PHE A 82 -7.11 2.97 8.66
C PHE A 82 -8.34 2.55 9.48
N SER A 83 -9.36 1.94 8.85
CA SER A 83 -10.65 1.72 9.55
C SER A 83 -10.57 0.78 10.75
N ALA A 84 -9.68 -0.21 10.75
CA ALA A 84 -9.45 -1.06 11.92
C ALA A 84 -8.87 -0.29 13.12
N GLN A 85 -8.16 0.81 12.88
CA GLN A 85 -7.56 1.65 13.93
C GLN A 85 -8.44 2.84 14.32
N LYS A 86 -9.22 3.37 13.37
CA LYS A 86 -9.88 4.68 13.47
C LYS A 86 -11.40 4.65 13.27
N GLY A 87 -11.99 3.48 13.03
CA GLY A 87 -13.42 3.33 12.74
C GLY A 87 -13.77 3.70 11.29
N PHE A 88 -15.04 3.99 11.04
CA PHE A 88 -15.46 4.48 9.72
C PHE A 88 -14.88 5.87 9.47
N VAL A 89 -14.85 6.30 8.20
CA VAL A 89 -14.35 7.62 7.84
C VAL A 89 -15.06 8.74 8.61
N CYS A 90 -16.39 8.61 8.79
CA CYS A 90 -17.19 9.55 9.55
C CYS A 90 -16.81 9.62 11.04
N ASP A 91 -16.20 8.59 11.62
CA ASP A 91 -15.83 8.55 13.04
C ASP A 91 -14.72 9.53 13.41
N THR A 92 -13.93 9.92 12.42
CA THR A 92 -12.87 10.92 12.58
C THR A 92 -13.36 12.37 12.42
N VAL A 93 -14.64 12.60 12.11
CA VAL A 93 -15.16 13.96 11.88
C VAL A 93 -15.37 14.70 13.20
N LYS A 94 -14.76 15.88 13.33
CA LYS A 94 -14.91 16.81 14.46
C LYS A 94 -16.04 17.81 14.26
N ARG A 95 -16.23 18.29 13.02
CA ARG A 95 -17.26 19.28 12.69
C ARG A 95 -17.77 19.10 11.26
N PHE A 96 -19.07 19.27 11.09
CA PHE A 96 -19.69 19.57 9.80
C PHE A 96 -20.16 21.02 9.77
N GLU A 97 -19.77 21.77 8.74
CA GLU A 97 -20.47 23.00 8.36
C GLU A 97 -21.56 22.64 7.36
N ILE A 98 -22.78 23.12 7.58
CA ILE A 98 -23.97 22.72 6.82
C ILE A 98 -24.92 23.89 6.59
N VAL A 99 -25.44 23.98 5.36
CA VAL A 99 -26.60 24.82 5.01
C VAL A 99 -27.87 24.02 5.25
N LEU A 100 -28.71 24.50 6.17
CA LEU A 100 -29.99 23.90 6.52
C LEU A 100 -31.08 24.27 5.51
N PRO A 101 -32.23 23.55 5.49
CA PRO A 101 -33.35 23.89 4.62
C PRO A 101 -33.87 25.33 4.77
N SER A 102 -33.66 25.96 5.92
CA SER A 102 -33.99 27.37 6.17
C SER A 102 -33.05 28.37 5.48
N GLY A 103 -31.99 27.89 4.81
CA GLY A 103 -30.93 28.72 4.23
C GLY A 103 -29.88 29.19 5.24
N ARG A 104 -30.05 28.88 6.54
CA ARG A 104 -29.06 29.22 7.56
C ARG A 104 -27.85 28.28 7.49
N ILE A 105 -26.67 28.85 7.68
CA ILE A 105 -25.42 28.10 7.86
C ILE A 105 -25.28 27.77 9.35
N GLY A 106 -24.96 26.51 9.65
CA GLY A 106 -24.75 26.01 11.00
C GLY A 106 -23.53 25.11 11.09
N ASN A 107 -23.09 24.87 12.32
CA ASN A 107 -22.04 23.92 12.64
C ASN A 107 -22.61 22.80 13.53
N ALA A 108 -22.36 21.57 13.16
CA ALA A 108 -22.67 20.38 13.94
C ALA A 108 -21.38 19.74 14.43
N THR A 109 -21.26 19.58 15.75
CA THR A 109 -20.11 18.99 16.44
C THR A 109 -20.60 18.04 17.54
N GLN A 110 -19.67 17.35 18.20
CA GLN A 110 -20.02 16.53 19.36
C GLN A 110 -20.69 17.34 20.48
N SER A 111 -20.35 18.62 20.66
CA SER A 111 -20.84 19.48 21.76
C SER A 111 -21.94 20.46 21.35
N SER A 112 -22.24 20.61 20.05
CA SER A 112 -23.24 21.55 19.53
C SER A 112 -24.01 20.91 18.38
N HIS A 113 -25.34 20.86 18.46
CA HIS A 113 -26.20 20.12 17.52
C HIS A 113 -25.74 18.66 17.35
N HIS A 114 -25.53 17.99 18.49
CA HIS A 114 -24.98 16.63 18.56
C HIS A 114 -25.81 15.60 17.79
N ASP A 115 -27.13 15.73 17.84
CA ASP A 115 -28.08 14.93 17.08
C ASP A 115 -27.84 15.02 15.57
N LEU A 116 -27.66 16.24 15.05
CA LEU A 116 -27.33 16.48 13.65
C LEU A 116 -25.92 15.98 13.31
N TRP A 117 -24.94 16.20 14.18
CA TRP A 117 -23.57 15.69 13.98
C TRP A 117 -23.54 14.17 13.86
N LEU A 118 -24.28 13.47 14.73
CA LEU A 118 -24.42 12.02 14.68
C LEU A 118 -25.19 11.58 13.43
N ALA A 119 -26.29 12.24 13.08
CA ALA A 119 -27.10 11.90 11.91
C ALA A 119 -26.33 12.02 10.59
N LEU A 120 -25.42 12.99 10.47
CA LEU A 120 -24.56 13.17 9.30
C LEU A 120 -23.49 12.07 9.16
N LYS A 121 -23.20 11.30 10.22
CA LYS A 121 -22.25 10.18 10.19
C LYS A 121 -22.91 8.88 9.72
N GLY A 122 -23.44 8.87 8.49
CA GLY A 122 -24.08 7.71 7.87
C GLY A 122 -25.47 8.01 7.28
N GLY A 123 -26.04 9.17 7.58
CA GLY A 123 -27.35 9.57 7.08
C GLY A 123 -27.35 10.31 5.74
N SER A 124 -26.22 10.35 5.03
CA SER A 124 -26.11 10.91 3.67
C SER A 124 -26.56 12.38 3.59
N ASN A 125 -27.11 12.79 2.44
CA ASN A 125 -27.49 14.16 2.12
C ASN A 125 -28.92 14.55 2.57
N ASN A 126 -29.47 13.91 3.61
CA ASN A 126 -30.86 14.10 4.05
C ASN A 126 -31.09 15.37 4.89
N PHE A 127 -30.05 15.93 5.50
CA PHE A 127 -30.21 16.96 6.55
C PHE A 127 -29.80 18.37 6.10
N GLY A 128 -29.32 18.51 4.86
CA GLY A 128 -28.87 19.78 4.29
C GLY A 128 -27.67 19.61 3.37
N ILE A 129 -27.03 20.73 3.05
CA ILE A 129 -25.85 20.78 2.18
C ILE A 129 -24.62 20.99 3.06
N VAL A 130 -23.86 19.92 3.30
CA VAL A 130 -22.55 20.06 3.94
C VAL A 130 -21.62 20.85 3.02
N THR A 131 -20.92 21.84 3.56
CA THR A 131 -20.04 22.77 2.83
C THR A 131 -18.59 22.69 3.29
N ALA A 132 -18.34 22.17 4.49
CA ALA A 132 -17.00 21.89 5.01
C ALA A 132 -17.02 20.75 6.03
N ILE A 133 -15.95 19.95 6.06
CA ILE A 133 -15.80 18.79 6.93
C ILE A 133 -14.44 18.89 7.63
N GLU A 134 -14.45 19.08 8.94
CA GLU A 134 -13.22 19.00 9.74
C GLU A 134 -13.02 17.56 10.24
N GLN A 135 -11.94 16.92 9.82
CA GLN A 135 -11.55 15.57 10.23
C GLN A 135 -10.23 15.57 11.00
N GLU A 136 -10.02 14.53 11.82
CA GLU A 136 -8.69 14.25 12.37
C GLU A 136 -7.64 14.10 11.26
N ALA A 137 -6.49 14.70 11.48
CA ALA A 137 -5.26 14.45 10.74
C ALA A 137 -4.25 13.76 11.65
N PHE A 138 -3.43 12.89 11.08
CA PHE A 138 -2.42 12.12 11.80
C PHE A 138 -1.20 11.90 10.93
N GLU A 139 -0.08 11.55 11.55
CA GLU A 139 1.17 11.27 10.86
C GLU A 139 1.01 10.10 9.88
N LEU A 140 1.47 10.30 8.65
CA LEU A 140 1.54 9.27 7.62
C LEU A 140 2.93 8.64 7.64
N SER A 141 2.97 7.32 7.74
CA SER A 141 4.17 6.53 7.51
C SER A 141 4.00 5.65 6.27
N ASP A 142 5.11 5.12 5.77
CA ASP A 142 5.07 4.14 4.68
C ASP A 142 4.23 2.91 5.10
N PHE A 143 3.46 2.38 4.16
CA PHE A 143 2.65 1.20 4.36
C PHE A 143 2.74 0.25 3.16
N TRP A 144 2.46 -1.03 3.40
CA TRP A 144 2.46 -2.04 2.35
C TRP A 144 1.07 -2.14 1.72
N GLY A 145 1.05 -2.31 0.41
CA GLY A 145 -0.17 -2.55 -0.36
C GLY A 145 0.09 -3.57 -1.45
N GLY A 146 -0.93 -4.34 -1.81
CA GLY A 146 -0.83 -5.33 -2.88
C GLY A 146 -2.18 -5.89 -3.26
N SER A 147 -2.22 -6.60 -4.39
CA SER A 147 -3.40 -7.36 -4.78
C SER A 147 -3.04 -8.77 -5.22
N ILE A 148 -3.87 -9.74 -4.82
CA ILE A 148 -3.76 -11.13 -5.21
C ILE A 148 -5.03 -11.53 -5.95
N GLY A 149 -4.86 -11.93 -7.20
CA GLY A 149 -5.94 -12.44 -8.03
C GLY A 149 -6.05 -13.96 -7.95
N GLY A 150 -7.25 -14.49 -8.17
CA GLY A 150 -7.49 -15.91 -8.33
C GLY A 150 -8.77 -16.17 -9.12
N ASP A 151 -8.81 -17.28 -9.85
CA ASP A 151 -10.03 -17.72 -10.55
C ASP A 151 -11.02 -18.38 -9.57
N GLU A 152 -12.20 -18.73 -10.11
CA GLU A 152 -13.29 -19.37 -9.38
C GLU A 152 -12.87 -20.64 -8.61
N SER A 153 -11.88 -21.38 -9.12
CA SER A 153 -11.42 -22.61 -8.45
C SER A 153 -10.77 -22.35 -7.09
N THR A 154 -10.30 -21.13 -6.86
CA THR A 154 -9.62 -20.73 -5.62
C THR A 154 -10.58 -20.19 -4.55
N PHE A 155 -11.86 -19.93 -4.89
CA PHE A 155 -12.80 -19.22 -4.01
C PHE A 155 -12.98 -19.89 -2.63
N PRO A 156 -13.13 -21.24 -2.52
CA PRO A 156 -13.26 -21.86 -1.20
C PRO A 156 -12.07 -21.59 -0.28
N ALA A 157 -10.84 -21.63 -0.81
CA ALA A 157 -9.64 -21.35 -0.04
C ALA A 157 -9.53 -19.87 0.35
N GLN A 158 -9.97 -18.96 -0.52
CA GLN A 158 -10.00 -17.53 -0.23
C GLN A 158 -11.04 -17.16 0.83
N PHE A 159 -12.24 -17.75 0.78
CA PHE A 159 -13.24 -17.54 1.82
C PHE A 159 -12.76 -18.05 3.18
N ALA A 160 -12.17 -19.25 3.22
CA ALA A 160 -11.58 -19.80 4.44
C ALA A 160 -10.46 -18.90 4.99
N ALA A 161 -9.59 -18.37 4.11
CA ALA A 161 -8.54 -17.44 4.51
C ALA A 161 -9.11 -16.09 5.03
N PHE A 162 -10.16 -15.56 4.39
CA PHE A 162 -10.83 -14.34 4.81
C PHE A 162 -11.53 -14.51 6.17
N GLU A 163 -12.21 -15.63 6.38
CA GLU A 163 -12.82 -15.99 7.66
C GLU A 163 -11.75 -16.12 8.75
N ALA A 164 -10.67 -16.88 8.49
CA ALA A 164 -9.57 -17.03 9.44
C ALA A 164 -8.90 -15.69 9.77
N PHE A 165 -8.77 -14.79 8.79
CA PHE A 165 -8.21 -13.46 8.98
C PHE A 165 -9.13 -12.57 9.82
N THR A 166 -10.41 -12.47 9.47
CA THR A 166 -11.37 -11.56 10.12
C THR A 166 -11.92 -12.08 11.46
N GLY A 167 -11.96 -13.40 11.65
CA GLY A 167 -12.39 -14.05 12.89
C GLY A 167 -11.28 -14.22 13.93
N ASN A 168 -10.04 -13.83 13.62
CA ASN A 168 -8.92 -13.96 14.55
C ASN A 168 -9.11 -13.02 15.75
N SER A 169 -9.10 -13.57 16.97
CA SER A 169 -9.16 -12.77 18.20
C SER A 169 -7.96 -11.85 18.38
N ASP A 170 -6.82 -12.23 17.80
CA ASP A 170 -5.58 -11.46 17.80
C ASP A 170 -5.41 -10.68 16.47
N TYR A 171 -6.52 -10.16 15.93
CA TYR A 171 -6.53 -9.36 14.71
C TYR A 171 -5.55 -8.18 14.80
N ASP A 172 -4.58 -8.12 13.89
CA ASP A 172 -3.65 -6.99 13.81
C ASP A 172 -4.38 -5.76 13.21
N PRO A 173 -4.62 -4.67 13.97
CA PRO A 173 -5.34 -3.51 13.47
C PRO A 173 -4.58 -2.75 12.36
N ASN A 174 -3.31 -3.11 12.10
CA ASN A 174 -2.54 -2.56 10.99
C ASN A 174 -2.80 -3.30 9.67
N ALA A 175 -3.36 -4.51 9.72
CA ALA A 175 -3.70 -5.27 8.53
C ALA A 175 -5.13 -4.94 8.05
N ALA A 176 -5.32 -4.85 6.75
CA ALA A 176 -6.62 -4.77 6.11
C ALA A 176 -6.65 -5.71 4.89
N LEU A 177 -7.81 -6.33 4.68
CA LEU A 177 -8.07 -7.24 3.57
C LEU A 177 -9.45 -6.93 3.00
N ILE A 178 -9.50 -6.71 1.68
CA ILE A 178 -10.75 -6.62 0.93
C ILE A 178 -10.80 -7.81 0.00
N ASN A 179 -11.69 -8.75 0.31
CA ASN A 179 -11.97 -9.87 -0.56
C ASN A 179 -13.12 -9.49 -1.52
N SER A 180 -12.80 -9.31 -2.81
CA SER A 180 -13.77 -8.92 -3.84
C SER A 180 -13.94 -10.03 -4.87
N HIS A 181 -15.19 -10.31 -5.25
CA HIS A 181 -15.53 -11.28 -6.29
C HIS A 181 -16.31 -10.56 -7.38
N THR A 182 -15.85 -10.67 -8.61
CA THR A 182 -16.42 -9.95 -9.75
C THR A 182 -16.60 -10.89 -10.93
N TYR A 183 -17.78 -10.85 -11.53
CA TYR A 183 -18.04 -11.52 -12.79
C TYR A 183 -17.62 -10.62 -13.94
N VAL A 184 -16.77 -11.15 -14.82
CA VAL A 184 -16.24 -10.44 -15.97
C VAL A 184 -17.00 -10.91 -17.21
N VAL A 185 -17.92 -10.07 -17.69
CA VAL A 185 -18.82 -10.40 -18.82
C VAL A 185 -18.06 -10.75 -20.09
N SER A 186 -16.97 -10.03 -20.38
CA SER A 186 -16.19 -10.23 -21.61
C SER A 186 -15.50 -11.60 -21.69
N THR A 187 -15.23 -12.23 -20.55
CA THR A 187 -14.60 -13.56 -20.47
C THR A 187 -15.54 -14.63 -19.94
N ASN A 188 -16.80 -14.28 -19.63
CA ASN A 188 -17.79 -15.17 -19.02
C ASN A 188 -17.22 -15.95 -17.82
N SER A 189 -16.49 -15.25 -16.94
CA SER A 189 -15.76 -15.89 -15.84
C SER A 189 -15.84 -15.09 -14.55
N TRP A 190 -15.74 -15.79 -13.43
CA TRP A 190 -15.57 -15.15 -12.12
C TRP A 190 -14.08 -14.95 -11.80
N LEU A 191 -13.77 -13.80 -11.20
CA LEU A 191 -12.45 -13.45 -10.69
C LEU A 191 -12.59 -13.01 -9.24
N ALA A 192 -11.68 -13.49 -8.40
CA ALA A 192 -11.45 -12.89 -7.09
C ALA A 192 -10.23 -11.96 -7.15
N VAL A 193 -10.37 -10.80 -6.51
CA VAL A 193 -9.28 -9.86 -6.29
C VAL A 193 -9.25 -9.51 -4.80
N ASN A 194 -8.17 -9.89 -4.14
CA ASN A 194 -7.91 -9.56 -2.76
C ASN A 194 -6.98 -8.35 -2.71
N ALA A 195 -7.45 -7.21 -2.23
CA ALA A 195 -6.58 -6.09 -1.90
C ALA A 195 -6.11 -6.25 -0.45
N ILE A 196 -4.80 -6.17 -0.23
CA ILE A 196 -4.16 -6.41 1.07
C ILE A 196 -3.33 -5.18 1.40
N GLU A 197 -3.53 -4.66 2.60
CA GLU A 197 -2.78 -3.51 3.09
C GLU A 197 -2.24 -3.75 4.51
N TYR A 198 -1.06 -3.19 4.79
CA TYR A 198 -0.46 -3.19 6.12
C TYR A 198 0.05 -1.79 6.47
N THR A 199 -0.66 -1.07 7.34
CA THR A 199 -0.48 0.36 7.67
C THR A 199 0.73 0.67 8.56
N LYS A 200 1.69 -0.26 8.63
CA LYS A 200 3.00 -0.06 9.25
C LYS A 200 4.11 -0.32 8.26
N PRO A 201 5.23 0.41 8.37
CA PRO A 201 6.37 0.22 7.50
C PRO A 201 7.12 -1.09 7.77
N GLU A 202 6.88 -1.79 8.88
CA GLU A 202 7.68 -2.95 9.28
C GLU A 202 7.30 -4.25 8.54
N PRO A 203 8.14 -4.77 7.62
CA PRO A 203 8.41 -6.19 7.59
C PRO A 203 9.31 -6.52 8.77
N THR A 204 9.06 -7.64 9.45
CA THR A 204 10.01 -8.18 10.42
C THR A 204 11.29 -8.53 9.66
N ILE A 205 12.27 -7.63 9.68
CA ILE A 205 13.44 -7.72 8.81
C ILE A 205 14.20 -9.03 9.14
N ILE A 206 14.45 -9.84 8.11
CA ILE A 206 15.23 -11.09 8.21
C ILE A 206 16.61 -10.81 8.86
N THR A 207 17.17 -9.62 8.61
CA THR A 207 18.49 -9.18 9.08
C THR A 207 18.51 -8.84 10.58
N THR A 208 17.47 -8.23 11.16
CA THR A 208 17.40 -7.99 12.62
C THR A 208 17.25 -9.29 13.38
N LYS A 209 16.49 -10.27 12.86
CA LYS A 209 16.45 -11.63 13.42
C LYS A 209 17.79 -12.35 13.31
N ALA A 210 18.53 -12.14 12.22
CA ALA A 210 19.86 -12.73 12.06
C ALA A 210 20.85 -12.16 13.07
N ALA A 211 20.86 -10.84 13.28
CA ALA A 211 21.73 -10.19 14.28
C ALA A 211 21.50 -10.75 15.69
N GLY A 212 20.24 -10.94 16.10
CA GLY A 212 19.87 -11.56 17.37
C GLY A 212 20.28 -13.04 17.52
N LYS A 213 20.68 -13.71 16.44
CA LYS A 213 21.17 -15.09 16.41
C LYS A 213 22.68 -15.21 16.16
N GLY A 214 23.43 -14.13 16.36
CA GLY A 214 24.89 -14.10 16.15
C GLY A 214 25.33 -13.61 14.75
N GLY A 215 24.39 -13.11 13.95
CA GLY A 215 24.65 -12.55 12.63
C GLY A 215 24.86 -13.59 11.53
N ASN A 216 25.19 -13.12 10.32
CA ASN A 216 25.55 -13.97 9.17
C ASN A 216 26.58 -13.26 8.27
N SER A 217 26.97 -13.92 7.17
CA SER A 217 27.94 -13.39 6.20
C SER A 217 27.32 -12.72 4.97
N LEU A 218 26.03 -12.39 5.01
CA LEU A 218 25.31 -11.80 3.88
C LEU A 218 25.53 -10.29 3.74
N GLY A 219 26.21 -9.66 4.71
CA GLY A 219 26.52 -8.23 4.68
C GLY A 219 25.32 -7.31 4.90
N LEU A 220 24.18 -7.87 5.34
CA LEU A 220 23.00 -7.12 5.70
C LEU A 220 22.85 -7.09 7.23
N ASP A 221 22.82 -5.90 7.82
CA ASP A 221 22.69 -5.68 9.27
C ASP A 221 21.38 -4.98 9.67
N GLY A 222 20.54 -4.62 8.67
CA GLY A 222 19.27 -3.93 8.88
C GLY A 222 19.40 -2.41 9.06
N SER A 223 20.62 -1.85 9.06
CA SER A 223 20.84 -0.40 9.12
C SER A 223 20.34 0.35 7.88
N GLU A 224 20.17 -0.38 6.78
CA GLU A 224 19.82 0.18 5.47
C GLU A 224 18.30 0.26 5.21
N GLY A 225 17.47 -0.06 6.20
CA GLY A 225 16.02 -0.08 6.09
C GLY A 225 15.46 -1.31 5.37
N ASN A 226 14.23 -1.20 4.87
CA ASN A 226 13.54 -2.29 4.20
C ASN A 226 14.10 -2.51 2.80
N VAL A 227 14.48 -3.75 2.51
CA VAL A 227 14.88 -4.19 1.17
C VAL A 227 13.94 -5.30 0.71
N PHE A 228 13.54 -5.27 -0.57
CA PHE A 228 12.83 -6.38 -1.19
C PHE A 228 13.78 -7.15 -2.11
N ASN A 229 13.67 -8.48 -2.11
CA ASN A 229 14.46 -9.33 -2.98
C ASN A 229 13.72 -9.55 -4.29
N PHE A 230 14.31 -9.12 -5.42
CA PHE A 230 13.73 -9.29 -6.74
C PHE A 230 14.29 -10.55 -7.40
N LEU A 231 13.45 -11.57 -7.56
CA LEU A 231 13.76 -12.79 -8.30
C LEU A 231 13.07 -12.74 -9.67
N LEU A 232 13.87 -12.83 -10.74
CA LEU A 232 13.37 -13.02 -12.09
C LEU A 232 13.67 -14.46 -12.54
N SER A 233 12.62 -15.25 -12.72
CA SER A 233 12.71 -16.61 -13.26
C SER A 233 12.11 -16.63 -14.67
N ALA A 234 12.81 -17.27 -15.61
CA ALA A 234 12.33 -17.49 -16.97
C ALA A 234 12.44 -18.97 -17.34
N SER A 235 11.46 -19.48 -18.07
CA SER A 235 11.44 -20.85 -18.59
C SER A 235 11.03 -20.84 -20.06
N TRP A 236 11.55 -21.78 -20.83
CA TRP A 236 11.29 -21.94 -22.26
C TRP A 236 11.39 -23.41 -22.66
N SER A 237 10.72 -23.78 -23.76
CA SER A 237 10.58 -25.18 -24.17
C SER A 237 11.59 -25.63 -25.22
N LEU A 238 12.07 -24.72 -26.07
CA LEU A 238 12.99 -25.05 -27.16
C LEU A 238 14.41 -24.70 -26.79
N ALA A 239 15.34 -25.68 -26.85
CA ALA A 239 16.75 -25.43 -26.55
C ALA A 239 17.36 -24.32 -27.43
N SER A 240 16.84 -24.12 -28.65
CA SER A 240 17.23 -23.04 -29.57
C SER A 240 17.00 -21.63 -29.02
N ASP A 241 16.10 -21.48 -28.04
CA ASP A 241 15.71 -20.16 -27.51
C ASP A 241 16.61 -19.70 -26.37
N SER A 242 17.53 -20.56 -25.89
CA SER A 242 18.34 -20.30 -24.70
C SER A 242 19.12 -18.99 -24.80
N ASP A 243 19.78 -18.72 -25.93
CA ASP A 243 20.52 -17.48 -26.16
C ASP A 243 19.63 -16.23 -26.15
N LEU A 244 18.41 -16.36 -26.70
CA LEU A 244 17.44 -15.27 -26.72
C LEU A 244 16.95 -14.98 -25.30
N MET A 245 16.61 -16.02 -24.55
CA MET A 245 16.11 -15.93 -23.19
C MET A 245 17.16 -15.38 -22.23
N ASP A 246 18.40 -15.83 -22.34
CA ASP A 246 19.54 -15.29 -21.58
C ASP A 246 19.72 -13.78 -21.78
N LYS A 247 19.69 -13.34 -23.05
CA LYS A 247 19.79 -11.91 -23.39
C LYS A 247 18.61 -11.12 -22.83
N ALA A 248 17.40 -11.67 -22.90
CA ALA A 248 16.20 -11.03 -22.37
C ALA A 248 16.25 -10.87 -20.84
N VAL A 249 16.59 -11.94 -20.11
CA VAL A 249 16.72 -11.93 -18.65
C VAL A 249 17.79 -10.90 -18.22
N LYS A 250 18.97 -10.93 -18.84
CA LYS A 250 20.05 -9.97 -18.55
C LYS A 250 19.61 -8.53 -18.82
N LYS A 251 18.87 -8.29 -19.91
CA LYS A 251 18.33 -6.97 -20.24
C LYS A 251 17.34 -6.46 -19.19
N ILE A 252 16.42 -7.31 -18.72
CA ILE A 252 15.43 -6.93 -17.70
C ILE A 252 16.12 -6.61 -16.37
N ILE A 253 17.02 -7.49 -15.91
CA ILE A 253 17.79 -7.26 -14.67
C ILE A 253 18.58 -5.96 -14.76
N ASN A 254 19.25 -5.70 -15.89
CA ASN A 254 20.04 -4.48 -16.07
C ASN A 254 19.15 -3.22 -16.11
N ALA A 255 17.97 -3.30 -16.74
CA ALA A 255 17.02 -2.18 -16.74
C ALA A 255 16.51 -1.86 -15.33
N ALA A 256 16.16 -2.90 -14.54
CA ALA A 256 15.75 -2.74 -13.15
C ALA A 256 16.87 -2.12 -12.30
N LYS A 257 18.11 -2.59 -12.48
CA LYS A 257 19.30 -2.02 -11.84
C LYS A 257 19.49 -0.54 -12.18
N ILE A 258 19.55 -0.19 -13.46
CA ILE A 258 19.74 1.21 -13.90
C ILE A 258 18.65 2.11 -13.31
N LYS A 259 17.41 1.64 -13.29
CA LYS A 259 16.30 2.39 -12.70
C LYS A 259 16.48 2.58 -11.20
N ALA A 260 16.87 1.54 -10.46
CA ALA A 260 17.13 1.63 -9.03
C ALA A 260 18.33 2.54 -8.71
N GLU A 261 19.39 2.50 -9.52
CA GLU A 261 20.56 3.39 -9.40
C GLU A 261 20.16 4.85 -9.64
N GLY A 262 19.38 5.12 -10.69
CA GLY A 262 18.87 6.46 -10.98
C GLY A 262 17.92 7.03 -9.91
N LEU A 263 17.35 6.17 -9.05
CA LEU A 263 16.54 6.57 -7.89
C LEU A 263 17.35 6.64 -6.59
N GLY A 264 18.64 6.28 -6.59
CA GLY A 264 19.44 6.18 -5.37
C GLY A 264 19.04 5.02 -4.45
N LEU A 265 18.26 4.05 -4.95
CA LEU A 265 17.72 2.93 -4.18
C LEU A 265 18.45 1.60 -4.43
N TYR A 266 19.36 1.56 -5.41
CA TYR A 266 20.06 0.32 -5.75
C TYR A 266 20.98 -0.16 -4.62
N LYS A 267 20.82 -1.44 -4.26
CA LYS A 267 21.74 -2.15 -3.38
C LYS A 267 22.54 -3.16 -4.20
N LYS A 268 23.86 -3.16 -4.01
CA LYS A 268 24.78 -4.10 -4.68
C LYS A 268 24.57 -5.55 -4.22
N TYR A 269 23.93 -5.75 -3.08
CA TYR A 269 23.62 -7.07 -2.54
C TYR A 269 22.86 -7.94 -3.56
N ILE A 270 23.33 -9.17 -3.75
CA ILE A 270 22.65 -10.19 -4.55
C ILE A 270 22.50 -11.42 -3.65
N TYR A 271 21.28 -11.95 -3.56
CA TYR A 271 21.03 -13.12 -2.74
C TYR A 271 21.58 -14.38 -3.43
N LEU A 272 22.64 -14.97 -2.84
CA LEU A 272 23.40 -16.08 -3.41
C LEU A 272 22.54 -17.27 -3.85
N ASN A 273 21.46 -17.58 -3.14
CA ASN A 273 20.58 -18.71 -3.49
C ASN A 273 19.80 -18.49 -4.80
N TYR A 274 19.65 -17.24 -5.24
CA TYR A 274 18.92 -16.84 -6.45
C TYR A 274 19.82 -16.20 -7.51
N ALA A 275 21.13 -16.14 -7.27
CA ALA A 275 22.07 -15.54 -8.18
C ALA A 275 22.27 -16.44 -9.40
N ALA A 276 22.24 -15.84 -10.59
CA ALA A 276 22.64 -16.50 -11.82
C ALA A 276 24.16 -16.62 -11.92
N GLU A 277 24.64 -17.53 -12.78
CA GLU A 277 26.08 -17.81 -12.94
C GLU A 277 26.92 -16.59 -13.36
N TRP A 278 26.31 -15.60 -14.01
CA TRP A 278 26.97 -14.37 -14.46
C TRP A 278 26.99 -13.25 -13.41
N GLN A 279 26.48 -13.50 -12.21
CA GLN A 279 26.44 -12.54 -11.10
C GLN A 279 27.52 -12.86 -10.06
N ASP A 280 27.97 -11.84 -9.33
CA ASP A 280 28.89 -12.01 -8.19
C ASP A 280 28.19 -11.61 -6.87
N PRO A 281 27.51 -12.55 -6.21
CA PRO A 281 26.82 -12.26 -4.96
C PRO A 281 27.77 -12.00 -3.79
N ILE A 282 28.96 -12.60 -3.77
CA ILE A 282 29.92 -12.41 -2.66
C ILE A 282 30.49 -10.99 -2.69
N ASP A 283 30.73 -10.44 -3.87
CA ASP A 283 31.11 -9.03 -4.02
C ASP A 283 29.99 -8.07 -3.60
N GLY A 284 28.74 -8.50 -3.74
CA GLY A 284 27.55 -7.79 -3.25
C GLY A 284 27.44 -7.68 -1.73
N TYR A 285 28.14 -8.52 -0.95
CA TYR A 285 28.10 -8.50 0.52
C TYR A 285 28.94 -7.36 1.14
N GLY A 286 29.70 -6.63 0.32
CA GLY A 286 30.57 -5.56 0.76
C GLY A 286 32.02 -6.00 1.04
N ALA A 287 32.95 -5.06 0.89
CA ALA A 287 34.38 -5.34 0.89
C ALA A 287 34.88 -5.92 2.23
N SER A 288 34.36 -5.44 3.37
CA SER A 288 34.74 -5.93 4.70
C SER A 288 34.32 -7.39 4.93
N VAL A 289 33.11 -7.74 4.50
CA VAL A 289 32.57 -9.11 4.62
C VAL A 289 33.29 -10.06 3.65
N LYS A 290 33.52 -9.65 2.40
CA LYS A 290 34.30 -10.42 1.43
C LYS A 290 35.72 -10.67 1.94
N ALA A 291 36.41 -9.66 2.47
CA ALA A 291 37.74 -9.81 3.05
C ALA A 291 37.75 -10.77 4.27
N ARG A 292 36.72 -10.69 5.14
CA ARG A 292 36.56 -11.62 6.27
C ARG A 292 36.36 -13.06 5.78
N LEU A 293 35.49 -13.28 4.80
CA LEU A 293 35.26 -14.60 4.20
C LEU A 293 36.54 -15.16 3.56
N GLN A 294 37.28 -14.33 2.81
CA GLN A 294 38.57 -14.70 2.23
C GLN A 294 39.61 -15.05 3.30
N SER A 295 39.67 -14.30 4.40
CA SER A 295 40.55 -14.61 5.53
C SER A 295 40.20 -15.96 6.16
N VAL A 296 38.92 -16.22 6.42
CA VAL A 296 38.42 -17.52 6.90
C VAL A 296 38.74 -18.64 5.91
N GLY A 297 38.53 -18.41 4.61
CA GLY A 297 38.87 -19.37 3.56
C GLY A 297 40.35 -19.75 3.56
N ARG A 298 41.26 -18.78 3.67
CA ARG A 298 42.71 -19.05 3.77
C ARG A 298 43.07 -19.80 5.05
N LYS A 299 42.38 -19.52 6.16
CA LYS A 299 42.63 -20.16 7.46
C LYS A 299 42.23 -21.63 7.46
N TYR A 300 41.08 -21.97 6.87
CA TYR A 300 40.50 -23.33 6.96
C TYR A 300 40.69 -24.17 5.69
N ASP A 301 41.03 -23.56 4.55
CA ASP A 301 41.41 -24.24 3.31
C ASP A 301 42.71 -23.64 2.73
N PRO A 302 43.85 -23.78 3.44
CA PRO A 302 45.11 -23.16 3.03
C PRO A 302 45.66 -23.70 1.69
N LEU A 303 45.24 -24.92 1.30
CA LEU A 303 45.62 -25.53 0.02
C LEU A 303 44.66 -25.11 -1.13
N GLY A 304 43.50 -24.53 -0.79
CA GLY A 304 42.48 -24.10 -1.73
C GLY A 304 41.74 -25.27 -2.39
N ILE A 305 41.56 -26.40 -1.69
CA ILE A 305 40.86 -27.58 -2.19
C ILE A 305 39.42 -27.23 -2.60
N PHE A 306 38.66 -26.52 -1.77
CA PHE A 306 37.27 -26.14 -2.06
C PHE A 306 37.16 -25.01 -3.09
N HIS A 307 38.21 -24.20 -3.20
CA HIS A 307 38.29 -23.17 -4.21
C HIS A 307 38.64 -23.74 -5.60
N LYS A 308 39.59 -24.67 -5.68
CA LYS A 308 40.18 -25.16 -6.94
C LYS A 308 39.58 -26.47 -7.44
N GLN A 309 39.22 -27.38 -6.54
CA GLN A 309 38.86 -28.75 -6.91
C GLN A 309 37.36 -29.02 -6.83
N VAL A 310 36.61 -28.25 -6.04
CA VAL A 310 35.14 -28.36 -6.02
C VAL A 310 34.57 -27.50 -7.15
N PRO A 311 33.92 -28.08 -8.18
CA PRO A 311 33.33 -27.30 -9.27
C PRO A 311 32.07 -26.56 -8.82
N GLY A 312 31.77 -25.43 -9.47
CA GLY A 312 30.56 -24.63 -9.23
C GLY A 312 30.57 -23.79 -7.96
N GLY A 313 29.44 -23.13 -7.70
CA GLY A 313 29.27 -22.16 -6.62
C GLY A 313 30.05 -20.86 -6.83
N PHE A 314 29.66 -19.81 -6.11
CA PHE A 314 30.36 -18.53 -6.14
C PHE A 314 31.62 -18.64 -5.26
N LYS A 315 32.79 -18.38 -5.85
CA LYS A 315 34.06 -18.58 -5.16
C LYS A 315 34.55 -17.30 -4.49
N LEU A 316 35.26 -17.47 -3.37
CA LEU A 316 35.79 -16.37 -2.56
C LEU A 316 36.97 -15.63 -3.22
N PHE A 317 37.74 -16.32 -4.08
CA PHE A 317 39.02 -15.83 -4.63
C PHE A 317 39.02 -15.73 -6.16
N ASN A 318 37.83 -15.55 -6.76
CA ASN A 318 37.71 -15.23 -8.19
C ASN A 318 38.41 -13.92 -8.55
#